data_AF-A0A349PRW9-F1
#
_entry.id   AF-A0A349PRW9-F1
#
_cell.length_a   1.000
_cell.length_b   1.000
_cell.length_c   1.000
_cell.angle_alpha   90.00
_cell.angle_beta   90.00
_cell.angle_gamma   90.00
#
_symmetry.space_group_name_H-M   'P 1'
#
loop_
_entity.id
_entity.type
_entity.pdbx_description
1 polymer ?
#
loop_
_entity_poly.entity_id
_entity_poly.type
_entity_poly.pdbx_seq_one_letter_code
_entity_poly.pdbx_strand_id
1 'polypeptide(L)'
;PASFTPQTSSEQEKRHTIAGTILLCIGAVLLLTCLILAGDLLAGLIYGLPFFLCGIICFTVKHRTGLWCGWAAYLCIDLYLRFATGLSWTTVFMTHLWTAQMNYARLAISWVQLLGMLVMIVCTARSYRTLKLPTTKKEGTWLIAGWLAVLVVLPLLMSYGVMPLLLDDLGNYSNISPYFLLNVLYSYVRLALVNILLVRTLAVWRLKREEKKA
;
A
#
# COMPACT_ATOMS: atom_id res chain seq x y z
N PRO A 1 14.51 30.98 14.12
CA PRO A 1 14.15 29.75 14.86
C PRO A 1 12.66 29.76 15.22
N ALA A 2 11.82 29.20 14.33
CA ALA A 2 10.39 29.08 14.60
C ALA A 2 10.17 27.99 15.66
N SER A 3 9.72 28.42 16.84
CA SER A 3 9.31 27.55 17.94
C SER A 3 8.14 26.69 17.49
N PHE A 4 8.39 25.39 17.27
CA PHE A 4 7.32 24.40 17.21
C PHE A 4 6.73 24.28 18.61
N THR A 5 5.71 25.07 18.89
CA THR A 5 4.84 24.83 20.04
C THR A 5 4.15 23.48 19.82
N PRO A 6 4.15 22.58 20.82
CA PRO A 6 3.39 21.34 20.73
C PRO A 6 1.92 21.70 20.48
N GLN A 7 1.34 21.29 19.36
CA GLN A 7 -0.08 21.48 19.12
C GLN A 7 -0.85 20.86 20.28
N THR A 8 -1.72 21.65 20.90
CA THR A 8 -2.64 21.14 21.91
C THR A 8 -3.54 20.08 21.28
N SER A 9 -3.84 19.01 22.02
CA SER A 9 -4.67 17.89 21.54
C SER A 9 -5.98 18.35 20.89
N SER A 10 -6.54 19.47 21.35
CA SER A 10 -7.76 20.09 20.81
C SER A 10 -7.61 20.71 19.42
N GLU A 11 -6.45 21.27 19.05
CA GLU A 11 -6.23 21.79 17.69
C GLU A 11 -6.00 20.67 16.68
N GLN A 12 -5.27 19.63 17.08
CA GLN A 12 -5.03 18.47 16.23
C GLN A 12 -6.36 17.76 15.94
N GLU A 13 -7.19 17.54 16.97
CA GLU A 13 -8.53 16.96 16.82
C GLU A 13 -9.42 17.78 15.88
N LYS A 14 -9.48 19.11 16.05
CA LYS A 14 -10.21 20.01 15.13
C LYS A 14 -9.72 19.89 13.68
N ARG A 15 -8.40 19.82 13.46
CA ARG A 15 -7.83 19.66 12.11
C ARG A 15 -8.18 18.32 11.48
N HIS A 16 -8.16 17.23 12.23
CA HIS A 16 -8.57 15.90 11.76
C HIS A 16 -10.05 15.88 11.37
N THR A 17 -10.91 16.50 12.19
CA THR A 17 -12.34 16.62 11.92
C THR A 17 -12.59 17.42 10.65
N ILE A 18 -11.96 18.59 10.49
CA ILE A 18 -12.11 19.44 9.30
C ILE A 18 -11.62 18.71 8.05
N ALA A 19 -10.43 18.10 8.09
CA ALA A 19 -9.88 17.34 6.97
C ALA A 19 -10.78 16.14 6.61
N GLY A 20 -11.24 15.38 7.60
CA GLY A 20 -12.17 14.27 7.39
C GLY A 20 -13.45 14.71 6.70
N THR A 21 -14.07 15.80 7.16
CA THR A 21 -15.29 16.35 6.56
C THR A 21 -15.05 16.80 5.12
N ILE A 22 -13.96 17.52 4.84
CA ILE A 22 -13.62 17.97 3.47
C ILE A 22 -13.46 16.76 2.54
N LEU A 23 -12.75 15.71 2.97
CA LEU A 23 -12.55 14.52 2.15
C LEU A 23 -13.85 13.75 1.89
N LEU A 24 -14.73 13.62 2.88
CA LEU A 24 -16.05 13.03 2.67
C LEU A 24 -16.89 13.86 1.70
N CYS A 25 -16.86 15.19 1.81
CA CYS A 25 -17.55 16.09 0.90
C CYS A 25 -17.02 15.96 -0.54
N ILE A 26 -15.69 15.89 -0.73
CA ILE A 26 -15.10 15.67 -2.06
C ILE A 26 -15.54 14.32 -2.63
N GLY A 27 -15.50 13.25 -1.82
CA GLY A 27 -15.99 11.93 -2.23
C GLY A 27 -17.46 11.95 -2.64
N ALA A 28 -18.30 12.66 -1.89
CA ALA A 28 -19.74 12.81 -2.19
C ALA A 28 -19.98 13.63 -3.46
N VAL A 29 -19.24 14.74 -3.66
CA VAL A 29 -19.33 15.55 -4.88
C VAL A 29 -18.89 14.73 -6.10
N LEU A 30 -17.82 13.96 -6.02
CA LEU A 30 -17.37 13.07 -7.10
C LEU A 30 -18.43 12.00 -7.42
N LEU A 31 -19.00 11.37 -6.40
CA LEU A 31 -20.07 10.38 -6.58
C LEU A 31 -21.30 11.00 -7.25
N LEU A 32 -21.77 12.15 -6.77
CA LEU A 32 -22.90 12.88 -7.35
C LEU A 32 -22.61 13.32 -8.79
N THR A 33 -21.40 13.81 -9.06
CA THR A 33 -20.99 14.22 -10.41
C THR A 33 -21.00 13.04 -11.36
N CYS A 34 -20.42 11.90 -10.98
CA CYS A 34 -20.47 10.68 -11.79
C CYS A 34 -21.91 10.18 -12.00
N LEU A 35 -22.75 10.25 -10.97
CA LEU A 35 -24.16 9.85 -11.08
C LEU A 35 -24.93 10.75 -12.06
N ILE A 36 -24.69 12.07 -12.03
CA ILE A 36 -25.37 13.03 -12.92
C ILE A 36 -24.84 12.91 -14.35
N LEU A 37 -23.53 12.77 -14.54
CA LEU A 37 -22.90 12.82 -15.85
C LEU A 37 -22.91 11.48 -16.59
N ALA A 38 -22.68 10.39 -15.87
CA ALA A 38 -22.56 9.04 -16.44
C ALA A 38 -23.75 8.13 -16.11
N GLY A 39 -24.64 8.53 -15.18
CA GLY A 39 -25.75 7.69 -14.72
C GLY A 39 -25.32 6.46 -13.90
N ASP A 40 -24.02 6.32 -13.61
CA ASP A 40 -23.45 5.11 -13.01
C ASP A 40 -22.98 5.35 -11.58
N LEU A 41 -23.70 4.73 -10.65
CA LEU A 41 -23.36 4.74 -9.23
C LEU A 41 -22.05 3.99 -8.95
N LEU A 42 -21.76 2.94 -9.71
CA LEU A 42 -20.58 2.09 -9.49
C LEU A 42 -19.30 2.85 -9.81
N ALA A 43 -19.26 3.55 -10.95
CA ALA A 43 -18.15 4.45 -11.30
C ALA A 43 -17.96 5.53 -10.22
N GLY A 44 -19.04 6.18 -9.79
CA GLY A 44 -18.99 7.20 -8.72
C GLY A 44 -18.44 6.65 -7.40
N LEU A 45 -18.83 5.44 -7.02
CA LEU A 45 -18.33 4.79 -5.80
C LEU A 45 -16.85 4.42 -5.93
N ILE A 46 -16.41 3.88 -7.07
CA ILE A 46 -15.02 3.50 -7.31
C ILE A 46 -14.09 4.72 -7.19
N TYR A 47 -14.46 5.85 -7.81
CA TYR A 47 -13.66 7.08 -7.75
C TYR A 47 -13.76 7.78 -6.39
N GLY A 48 -14.91 7.72 -5.72
CA GLY A 48 -15.11 8.31 -4.40
C GLY A 48 -14.49 7.50 -3.25
N LEU A 49 -14.33 6.18 -3.41
CA LEU A 49 -13.85 5.26 -2.37
C LEU A 49 -12.56 5.69 -1.67
N PRO A 50 -11.47 6.09 -2.36
CA PRO A 50 -10.26 6.54 -1.68
C PRO A 50 -10.49 7.75 -0.78
N PHE A 51 -11.37 8.67 -1.19
CA PHE A 51 -11.72 9.86 -0.40
C PHE A 51 -12.60 9.51 0.80
N PHE A 52 -13.57 8.62 0.62
CA PHE A 52 -14.40 8.13 1.73
C PHE A 52 -13.58 7.39 2.77
N LEU A 53 -12.71 6.47 2.34
CA LEU A 53 -11.81 5.74 3.24
C LEU A 53 -10.87 6.68 3.98
N CYS A 54 -10.25 7.63 3.27
CA CYS A 54 -9.41 8.63 3.92
C CYS A 54 -10.19 9.52 4.90
N GLY A 55 -11.43 9.91 4.57
CA GLY A 55 -12.31 10.66 5.47
C GLY A 55 -12.59 9.89 6.77
N ILE A 56 -12.94 8.60 6.66
CA ILE A 56 -13.15 7.72 7.83
C ILE A 56 -11.85 7.53 8.63
N ILE A 57 -10.72 7.32 7.97
CA ILE A 57 -9.40 7.21 8.62
C ILE A 57 -9.07 8.50 9.38
N CYS A 58 -9.42 9.66 8.83
CA CYS A 58 -9.24 10.95 9.50
C CYS A 58 -10.01 11.08 10.82
N PHE A 59 -11.20 10.49 10.92
CA PHE A 59 -11.98 10.49 12.17
C PHE A 59 -11.54 9.40 13.15
N THR A 60 -11.11 8.23 12.65
CA THR A 60 -10.88 7.04 13.48
C THR A 60 -9.43 6.94 13.98
N VAL A 61 -8.46 7.33 13.16
CA VAL A 61 -7.03 7.12 13.45
C VAL A 61 -6.40 8.41 14.00
N LYS A 62 -6.03 8.38 15.28
CA LYS A 62 -5.40 9.51 15.98
C LYS A 62 -3.90 9.69 15.69
N HIS A 63 -3.23 8.67 15.15
CA HIS A 63 -1.77 8.68 14.97
C HIS A 63 -1.38 8.33 13.52
N ARG A 64 -0.55 9.16 12.88
CA ARG A 64 -0.07 9.01 11.48
C ARG A 64 -1.20 8.89 10.46
N THR A 65 -2.29 9.61 10.68
CA THR A 65 -3.50 9.60 9.84
C THR A 65 -3.19 9.79 8.35
N GLY A 66 -2.29 10.73 8.01
CA GLY A 66 -1.88 10.96 6.61
C GLY A 66 -1.16 9.77 5.97
N LEU A 67 -0.41 8.97 6.74
CA LEU A 67 0.24 7.77 6.23
C LEU A 67 -0.77 6.66 5.95
N TRP A 68 -1.74 6.46 6.85
CA TRP A 68 -2.81 5.48 6.68
C TRP A 68 -3.73 5.83 5.52
N CYS A 69 -4.12 7.11 5.41
CA CYS A 69 -4.87 7.59 4.27
C CYS A 69 -4.08 7.43 2.96
N GLY A 70 -2.79 7.76 2.95
CA GLY A 70 -1.94 7.55 1.77
C GLY A 70 -1.88 6.09 1.33
N TRP A 71 -1.75 5.15 2.27
CA TRP A 71 -1.78 3.71 1.97
C TRP A 71 -3.16 3.26 1.49
N ALA A 72 -4.24 3.73 2.09
CA ALA A 72 -5.60 3.42 1.66
C ALA A 72 -5.85 3.89 0.23
N ALA A 73 -5.52 5.15 -0.08
CA ALA A 73 -5.65 5.69 -1.43
C ALA A 73 -4.78 4.94 -2.44
N TYR A 74 -3.51 4.67 -2.11
CA TYR A 74 -2.60 3.89 -2.96
C TYR A 74 -3.17 2.49 -3.26
N LEU A 75 -3.63 1.77 -2.23
CA LEU A 75 -4.19 0.42 -2.39
C LEU A 75 -5.48 0.42 -3.21
N CYS A 76 -6.35 1.43 -3.05
CA CYS A 76 -7.55 1.56 -3.89
C CYS A 76 -7.20 1.77 -5.36
N ILE A 77 -6.24 2.64 -5.65
CA ILE A 77 -5.79 2.90 -7.03
C ILE A 77 -5.10 1.65 -7.61
N ASP A 78 -4.21 1.00 -6.84
CA ASP A 78 -3.52 -0.23 -7.24
C ASP A 78 -4.53 -1.35 -7.56
N LEU A 79 -5.53 -1.53 -6.71
CA LEU A 79 -6.60 -2.51 -6.89
C LEU A 79 -7.43 -2.20 -8.13
N TYR A 80 -7.83 -0.94 -8.31
CA TYR A 80 -8.57 -0.50 -9.49
C TYR A 80 -7.80 -0.79 -10.78
N LEU A 81 -6.51 -0.42 -10.84
CA LEU A 81 -5.68 -0.66 -12.02
C LEU A 81 -5.53 -2.17 -12.32
N ARG A 82 -5.38 -3.00 -11.28
CA ARG A 82 -5.32 -4.46 -11.44
C ARG A 82 -6.61 -5.04 -12.00
N PHE A 83 -7.78 -4.59 -11.55
CA PHE A 83 -9.06 -5.09 -12.07
C PHE A 83 -9.38 -4.53 -13.45
N ALA A 84 -9.21 -3.23 -13.67
CA ALA A 84 -9.62 -2.56 -14.90
C ALA A 84 -8.67 -2.86 -16.08
N THR A 85 -7.38 -3.04 -15.80
CA THR A 85 -6.36 -3.17 -16.86
C THR A 85 -5.45 -4.38 -16.70
N GLY A 86 -5.51 -5.10 -15.58
CA GLY A 86 -4.55 -6.17 -15.29
C GLY A 86 -3.13 -5.65 -15.05
N LEU A 87 -2.94 -4.34 -14.86
CA LEU A 87 -1.64 -3.75 -14.63
C LEU A 87 -1.23 -3.83 -13.18
N SER A 88 0.06 -4.05 -12.98
CA SER A 88 0.68 -3.91 -11.67
C SER A 88 2.04 -3.23 -11.82
N TRP A 89 2.63 -2.87 -10.69
CA TRP A 89 3.98 -2.30 -10.64
C TRP A 89 5.06 -3.24 -11.22
N THR A 90 4.81 -4.56 -11.30
CA THR A 90 5.80 -5.52 -11.84
C THR A 90 5.97 -5.41 -13.36
N THR A 91 5.00 -4.81 -14.06
CA THR A 91 5.09 -4.52 -15.50
C THR A 91 6.33 -3.69 -15.83
N VAL A 92 6.84 -2.91 -14.87
CA VAL A 92 8.10 -2.15 -15.01
C VAL A 92 9.29 -3.05 -15.35
N PHE A 93 9.35 -4.30 -14.89
CA PHE A 93 10.46 -5.20 -15.26
C PHE A 93 10.43 -5.62 -16.73
N MET A 94 9.24 -5.61 -17.34
CA MET A 94 9.03 -5.89 -18.76
C MET A 94 9.23 -4.65 -19.65
N THR A 95 9.70 -3.53 -19.09
CA THR A 95 9.96 -2.29 -19.86
C THR A 95 10.83 -2.54 -21.09
N HIS A 96 11.82 -3.43 -20.99
CA HIS A 96 12.74 -3.74 -22.09
C HIS A 96 12.08 -4.47 -23.29
N LEU A 97 10.92 -5.11 -23.07
CA LEU A 97 10.16 -5.84 -24.10
C LEU A 97 9.01 -4.99 -24.68
N TRP A 98 8.84 -3.75 -24.21
CA TRP A 98 7.67 -2.94 -24.57
C TRP A 98 7.82 -2.31 -25.96
N THR A 99 6.90 -2.63 -26.85
CA THR A 99 6.82 -2.01 -28.18
C THR A 99 5.79 -0.88 -28.20
N ALA A 100 5.91 0.03 -29.17
CA ALA A 100 4.98 1.16 -29.33
C ALA A 100 3.50 0.72 -29.48
N GLN A 101 3.26 -0.49 -30.01
CA GLN A 101 1.92 -1.05 -30.14
C GLN A 101 1.25 -1.39 -28.79
N MET A 102 2.03 -1.61 -27.73
CA MET A 102 1.53 -1.96 -26.39
C MET A 102 1.20 -0.73 -25.53
N ASN A 103 1.14 0.45 -26.16
CA ASN A 103 0.81 1.76 -25.58
C ASN A 103 1.71 2.19 -24.41
N TYR A 104 2.57 3.19 -24.65
CA TYR A 104 3.46 3.76 -23.64
C TYR A 104 2.74 4.38 -22.44
N ALA A 105 1.47 4.79 -22.57
CA ALA A 105 0.70 5.29 -21.43
C ALA A 105 0.53 4.19 -20.36
N ARG A 106 0.37 2.94 -20.79
CA ARG A 106 0.24 1.78 -19.91
C ARG A 106 1.49 1.56 -19.07
N LEU A 107 2.64 1.68 -19.73
CA LEU A 107 3.96 1.59 -19.11
C LEU A 107 4.20 2.74 -18.13
N ALA A 108 3.84 3.97 -18.52
CA ALA A 108 3.96 5.14 -17.66
C ALA A 108 3.15 4.99 -16.36
N ILE A 109 1.92 4.47 -16.45
CA ILE A 109 1.07 4.17 -15.28
C ILE A 109 1.78 3.19 -14.33
N SER A 110 2.35 2.10 -14.86
CA SER A 110 3.10 1.13 -14.03
C SER A 110 4.32 1.74 -13.33
N TRP A 111 5.04 2.65 -14.00
CA TRP A 111 6.15 3.39 -13.38
C TRP A 111 5.68 4.34 -12.26
N VAL A 112 4.57 5.06 -12.49
CA VAL A 112 3.95 5.93 -11.46
C VAL A 112 3.50 5.08 -10.26
N GLN A 113 2.93 3.91 -10.50
CA GLN A 113 2.53 2.96 -9.46
C GLN A 113 3.73 2.48 -8.63
N LEU A 114 4.84 2.10 -9.29
CA LEU A 114 6.08 1.73 -8.59
C LEU A 114 6.64 2.90 -7.76
N LEU A 115 6.69 4.10 -8.35
CA LEU A 115 7.19 5.29 -7.66
C LEU A 115 6.32 5.62 -6.44
N GLY A 116 4.99 5.57 -6.58
CA GLY A 116 4.04 5.75 -5.49
C GLY A 116 4.27 4.76 -4.35
N MET A 117 4.47 3.47 -4.67
CA MET A 117 4.80 2.45 -3.68
C MET A 117 6.10 2.78 -2.93
N LEU A 118 7.16 3.14 -3.64
CA LEU A 118 8.45 3.49 -3.04
C LEU A 118 8.34 4.71 -2.12
N VAL A 119 7.62 5.75 -2.55
CA VAL A 119 7.34 6.93 -1.72
C VAL A 119 6.61 6.52 -0.44
N MET A 120 5.59 5.67 -0.53
CA MET A 120 4.85 5.20 0.65
C MET A 120 5.72 4.37 1.61
N ILE A 121 6.60 3.51 1.09
CA ILE A 121 7.57 2.76 1.89
C ILE A 121 8.54 3.73 2.61
N VAL A 122 9.09 4.71 1.89
CA VAL A 122 10.00 5.71 2.47
C VAL A 122 9.30 6.56 3.53
N CYS A 123 8.08 7.01 3.25
CA CYS A 123 7.25 7.75 4.22
C CYS A 123 6.96 6.92 5.47
N THR A 124 6.69 5.62 5.31
CA THR A 124 6.50 4.69 6.42
C THR A 124 7.80 4.57 7.24
N ALA A 125 8.92 4.27 6.61
CA ALA A 125 10.23 4.16 7.26
C ALA A 125 10.66 5.43 8.00
N ARG A 126 10.36 6.61 7.42
CA ARG A 126 10.60 7.93 8.02
C ARG A 126 9.66 8.18 9.19
N SER A 127 8.38 7.83 9.07
CA SER A 127 7.40 7.99 10.14
C SER A 127 7.76 7.15 11.37
N TYR A 128 8.22 5.91 11.16
CA TYR A 128 8.65 5.00 12.23
C TYR A 128 10.11 5.21 12.67
N ARG A 129 10.75 6.34 12.30
CA ARG A 129 12.16 6.58 12.63
C ARG A 129 12.48 6.66 14.12
N THR A 130 11.50 7.06 14.93
CA THR A 130 11.64 7.22 16.38
C THR A 130 11.38 5.92 17.15
N LEU A 131 10.99 4.85 16.46
CA LEU A 131 10.76 3.55 17.08
C LEU A 131 12.11 2.94 17.49
N LYS A 132 12.32 2.80 18.79
CA LYS A 132 13.47 2.09 19.35
C LYS A 132 13.03 0.67 19.67
N LEU A 133 13.73 -0.33 19.14
CA LEU A 133 13.49 -1.74 19.42
C LEU A 133 14.74 -2.33 20.08
N PRO A 134 14.62 -3.11 21.16
CA PRO A 134 15.78 -3.68 21.84
C PRO A 134 16.60 -4.56 20.89
N THR A 135 17.89 -4.26 20.77
CA THR A 135 18.84 -4.93 19.89
C THR A 135 19.37 -6.21 20.55
N THR A 136 18.56 -7.27 20.63
CA THR A 136 19.07 -8.57 21.08
C THR A 136 19.73 -9.32 19.91
N LYS A 137 20.79 -10.10 20.16
CA LYS A 137 21.46 -10.93 19.13
C LYS A 137 20.48 -11.88 18.43
N LYS A 138 19.43 -12.34 19.14
CA LYS A 138 18.38 -13.20 18.61
C LYS A 138 17.51 -12.48 17.58
N GLU A 139 17.16 -11.21 17.82
CA GLU A 139 16.34 -10.41 16.89
C GLU A 139 17.00 -10.27 15.50
N GLY A 140 18.33 -10.14 15.44
CA GLY A 140 19.05 -10.11 14.17
C GLY A 140 18.84 -11.38 13.33
N THR A 141 18.95 -12.55 13.97
CA THR A 141 18.71 -13.84 13.31
C THR A 141 17.27 -13.97 12.85
N TRP A 142 16.29 -13.56 13.68
CA TRP A 142 14.87 -13.58 13.32
C TRP A 142 14.55 -12.64 12.15
N LEU A 143 15.20 -11.49 12.06
CA LEU A 143 15.03 -10.58 10.92
C LEU A 143 15.57 -11.20 9.63
N ILE A 144 16.76 -11.81 9.65
CA ILE A 144 17.33 -12.50 8.48
C ILE A 144 16.41 -13.65 8.04
N ALA A 145 15.95 -14.47 8.99
CA ALA A 145 14.99 -15.54 8.72
C ALA A 145 13.68 -14.99 8.14
N GLY A 146 13.17 -13.88 8.68
CA GLY A 146 11.97 -13.21 8.17
C GLY A 146 12.14 -12.69 6.74
N TRP A 147 13.29 -12.11 6.40
CA TRP A 147 13.59 -11.67 5.03
C TRP A 147 13.68 -12.86 4.06
N LEU A 148 14.36 -13.94 4.45
CA LEU A 148 14.41 -15.17 3.65
C LEU A 148 13.00 -15.75 3.44
N ALA A 149 12.18 -15.78 4.49
CA ALA A 149 10.80 -16.25 4.40
C ALA A 149 9.99 -15.41 3.40
N VAL A 150 10.03 -14.08 3.51
CA VAL A 150 9.20 -13.17 2.69
C VAL A 150 9.70 -13.02 1.24
N LEU A 151 11.01 -13.11 1.01
CA LEU A 151 11.58 -12.92 -0.33
C LEU A 151 11.71 -14.23 -1.12
N VAL A 152 11.90 -15.37 -0.45
CA VAL A 152 12.22 -16.65 -1.11
C VAL A 152 11.13 -17.68 -0.84
N VAL A 153 10.89 -18.02 0.44
CA VAL A 153 9.97 -19.11 0.81
C VAL A 153 8.55 -18.81 0.35
N LEU A 154 8.08 -17.59 0.64
CA LEU A 154 6.70 -17.19 0.41
C LEU A 154 6.37 -17.15 -1.11
N PRO A 155 7.22 -16.57 -2.00
CA PRO A 155 7.03 -16.67 -3.45
C PRO A 155 7.14 -18.09 -4.01
N LEU A 156 8.06 -18.91 -3.49
CA LEU A 156 8.19 -20.30 -3.91
C LEU A 156 6.95 -21.10 -3.54
N LEU A 157 6.39 -20.89 -2.35
CA LEU A 157 5.16 -21.55 -1.92
C LEU A 157 3.98 -21.24 -2.86
N MET A 158 3.85 -20.00 -3.33
CA MET A 158 2.83 -19.65 -4.33
C MET A 158 3.11 -20.29 -5.69
N SER A 159 4.38 -20.28 -6.14
CA SER A 159 4.76 -20.82 -7.44
C SER A 159 4.66 -22.34 -7.53
N TYR A 160 5.01 -23.06 -6.46
CA TYR A 160 5.11 -24.52 -6.44
C TYR A 160 3.97 -25.20 -5.68
N GLY A 161 3.38 -24.57 -4.67
CA GLY A 161 2.36 -25.18 -3.80
C GLY A 161 0.93 -24.90 -4.23
N VAL A 162 0.62 -23.65 -4.59
CA VAL A 162 -0.77 -23.24 -4.91
C VAL A 162 -1.09 -23.39 -6.39
N MET A 163 -0.12 -23.15 -7.27
CA MET A 163 -0.36 -23.12 -8.70
C MET A 163 -0.69 -24.49 -9.34
N PRO A 164 -0.02 -25.61 -9.01
CA PRO A 164 -0.41 -26.91 -9.55
C PRO A 164 -1.64 -27.50 -8.84
N LEU A 165 -1.72 -27.37 -7.52
CA LEU A 165 -2.75 -28.02 -6.70
C LEU A 165 -4.14 -27.40 -6.89
N LEU A 166 -4.20 -26.11 -7.25
CA LEU A 166 -5.44 -25.41 -7.55
C LEU A 166 -5.84 -25.53 -9.03
N LEU A 167 -4.90 -25.76 -9.96
CA LEU A 167 -5.22 -26.00 -11.37
C LEU A 167 -5.94 -27.34 -11.58
N ASP A 168 -5.59 -28.37 -10.80
CA ASP A 168 -6.24 -29.70 -10.85
C ASP A 168 -7.69 -29.68 -10.34
N ASP A 169 -8.04 -28.75 -9.45
CA ASP A 169 -9.38 -28.64 -8.84
C ASP A 169 -10.29 -27.61 -9.57
N LEU A 170 -9.72 -26.70 -10.37
CA LEU A 170 -10.43 -25.59 -11.05
C LEU A 170 -10.76 -25.82 -12.53
N GLY A 171 -10.79 -27.06 -13.02
CA GLY A 171 -11.29 -27.37 -14.37
C GLY A 171 -12.76 -26.99 -14.64
N ASN A 172 -13.48 -26.43 -13.66
CA ASN A 172 -14.94 -26.32 -13.71
C ASN A 172 -15.56 -25.04 -13.10
N TYR A 173 -14.91 -23.86 -13.08
CA TYR A 173 -15.61 -22.63 -12.66
C TYR A 173 -15.20 -21.36 -13.41
N SER A 174 -16.22 -20.60 -13.83
CA SER A 174 -16.15 -19.47 -14.76
C SER A 174 -15.97 -18.09 -14.08
N ASN A 175 -15.26 -17.23 -14.80
CA ASN A 175 -15.35 -15.76 -14.92
C ASN A 175 -14.90 -14.75 -13.85
N ILE A 176 -14.54 -15.12 -12.62
CA ILE A 176 -13.61 -14.31 -11.79
C ILE A 176 -12.76 -15.29 -11.01
N SER A 177 -11.58 -15.61 -11.54
CA SER A 177 -10.78 -16.71 -10.99
C SER A 177 -10.47 -16.44 -9.50
N PRO A 178 -10.90 -17.30 -8.56
CA PRO A 178 -10.53 -17.19 -7.14
C PRO A 178 -9.02 -17.06 -6.94
N TYR A 179 -8.25 -17.65 -7.86
CA TYR A 179 -6.80 -17.50 -7.95
C TYR A 179 -6.34 -16.04 -8.10
N PHE A 180 -7.02 -15.22 -8.91
CA PHE A 180 -6.68 -13.81 -9.08
C PHE A 180 -6.83 -13.04 -7.77
N LEU A 181 -7.95 -13.24 -7.06
CA LEU A 181 -8.20 -12.61 -5.76
C LEU A 181 -7.19 -13.07 -4.69
N LEU A 182 -6.90 -14.38 -4.65
CA LEU A 182 -5.88 -14.94 -3.75
C LEU A 182 -4.50 -14.35 -4.03
N ASN A 183 -4.13 -14.20 -5.31
CA ASN A 183 -2.85 -13.63 -5.70
C ASN A 183 -2.76 -12.12 -5.36
N VAL A 184 -3.85 -11.37 -5.54
CA VAL A 184 -3.93 -9.96 -5.12
C VAL A 184 -3.80 -9.84 -3.60
N LEU A 185 -4.55 -10.62 -2.83
CA LEU A 185 -4.49 -10.63 -1.37
C LEU A 185 -3.08 -10.99 -0.88
N TYR A 186 -2.51 -12.05 -1.44
CA TYR A 186 -1.14 -12.47 -1.18
C TYR A 186 -0.12 -11.36 -1.46
N SER A 187 -0.25 -10.67 -2.60
CA SER A 187 0.62 -9.56 -2.98
C SER A 187 0.61 -8.45 -1.92
N TYR A 188 -0.56 -8.12 -1.38
CA TYR A 188 -0.69 -7.11 -0.32
C TYR A 188 -0.19 -7.59 1.04
N VAL A 189 -0.45 -8.84 1.43
CA VAL A 189 0.10 -9.43 2.66
C VAL A 189 1.63 -9.43 2.61
N ARG A 190 2.21 -9.85 1.49
CA ARG A 190 3.66 -9.81 1.27
C ARG A 190 4.20 -8.38 1.37
N LEU A 191 3.54 -7.41 0.74
CA LEU A 191 3.94 -6.01 0.80
C LEU A 191 3.90 -5.47 2.24
N ALA A 192 2.87 -5.81 3.02
CA ALA A 192 2.76 -5.44 4.43
C ALA A 192 3.91 -6.04 5.26
N LEU A 193 4.21 -7.33 5.06
CA LEU A 193 5.33 -8.01 5.73
C LEU A 193 6.68 -7.37 5.39
N VAL A 194 6.92 -7.05 4.11
CA VAL A 194 8.14 -6.32 3.68
C VAL A 194 8.23 -4.97 4.40
N ASN A 195 7.14 -4.20 4.48
CA ASN A 195 7.14 -2.91 5.18
C ASN A 195 7.48 -3.07 6.67
N ILE A 196 6.88 -4.05 7.35
CA ILE A 196 7.13 -4.32 8.77
C ILE A 196 8.61 -4.71 8.99
N LEU A 197 9.13 -5.64 8.19
CA LEU A 197 10.52 -6.08 8.28
C LEU A 197 11.49 -4.93 8.00
N LEU A 198 11.20 -4.11 6.99
CA LEU A 198 12.00 -2.95 6.62
C LEU A 198 12.03 -1.89 7.73
N VAL A 199 10.90 -1.61 8.36
CA VAL A 199 10.85 -0.68 9.50
C VAL A 199 11.67 -1.24 10.67
N ARG A 200 11.56 -2.54 10.97
CA ARG A 200 12.31 -3.17 12.06
C ARG A 200 13.82 -3.23 11.79
N THR A 201 14.25 -3.59 10.58
CA THR A 201 15.67 -3.60 10.22
C THR A 201 16.27 -2.21 10.29
N LEU A 202 15.56 -1.18 9.82
CA LEU A 202 16.02 0.21 9.93
C LEU A 202 16.08 0.70 11.37
N ALA A 203 15.18 0.26 12.25
CA ALA A 203 15.25 0.59 13.68
C ALA A 203 16.49 -0.03 14.34
N VAL A 204 16.73 -1.32 14.12
CA VAL A 204 17.91 -2.06 14.64
C VAL A 204 19.22 -1.48 14.08
N TRP A 205 19.28 -1.22 12.77
CA TRP A 205 20.46 -0.65 12.14
C TRP A 205 20.83 0.73 12.69
N ARG A 206 19.82 1.57 12.96
CA ARG A 206 20.02 2.89 13.57
C ARG A 206 20.59 2.78 14.99
N LEU A 207 20.03 1.92 15.84
CA LEU A 207 20.54 1.74 17.21
C LEU A 207 22.00 1.27 17.21
N LYS A 208 22.33 0.28 16.36
CA LYS A 208 23.72 -0.18 16.20
C LYS A 208 24.67 0.93 15.72
N ARG A 209 24.17 1.91 14.96
CA ARG A 209 24.97 3.05 14.49
C ARG A 209 25.21 4.06 15.61
N GLU A 210 24.23 4.29 16.47
CA GLU A 210 24.39 5.16 17.63
C GLU A 210 25.32 4.54 18.68
N GLU A 211 25.21 3.23 18.94
CA GLU A 211 26.15 2.49 19.81
C GLU A 211 27.61 2.55 19.35
N LYS A 212 27.86 2.65 18.03
CA LYS A 212 29.21 2.76 17.46
C LYS A 212 29.80 4.17 17.53
N LYS A 213 28.96 5.18 17.76
CA LYS A 213 29.37 6.60 17.82
C LYS A 213 29.59 7.07 19.26
N ALA A 214 28.97 6.38 20.23
CA ALA A 214 29.22 6.55 21.66
C ALA A 214 30.51 5.81 22.05
#